data_AF-A0A922W8W8-F1
#
_entry.id   AF-A0A922W8W8-F1
#
_cell.length_a   1.000
_cell.length_b   1.000
_cell.length_c   1.000
_cell.angle_alpha   90.00
_cell.angle_beta   90.00
_cell.angle_gamma   90.00
#
_symmetry.space_group_name_H-M   'P 1'
#
loop_
_entity.id
_entity.type
_entity.pdbx_description
1 polymer ?
#
loop_
_entity_poly.entity_id
_entity_poly.type
_entity_poly.pdbx_seq_one_letter_code
_entity_poly.pdbx_strand_id
1 'polypeptide(L)'
;MNVNVNVNTNVNASARAGASARAGSTIIVGGGGGAYFQVDQPYPTTIQGLNVGGMAMSRMVRVPYTETRRSMRRVVIQAVCIDTRSVPHPAAQVRPGRDVLESYEGELYRCLAGTRLQVTLAEYLDEVNFDGGETLQCRAGEALWHSRGIVECRPQRPERDCNERSLLRRYGAGVKILTLYREETYTAWREEVIEESYGEVINSAITLDGGVGGRVF
;
A
#
# COMPACT_ATOMS: atom_id res chain seq x y z
N MET A 1 31.62 11.31 -13.81
CA MET A 1 31.31 11.78 -12.44
C MET A 1 30.94 10.57 -11.61
N ASN A 2 31.54 10.41 -10.43
CA ASN A 2 31.27 9.31 -9.51
C ASN A 2 30.49 9.89 -8.33
N VAL A 3 29.23 9.48 -8.13
CA VAL A 3 28.38 10.01 -7.05
C VAL A 3 28.20 8.90 -6.01
N ASN A 4 28.86 9.08 -4.87
CA ASN A 4 28.70 8.25 -3.69
C ASN A 4 27.65 8.91 -2.79
N VAL A 5 26.53 8.23 -2.53
CA VAL A 5 25.48 8.73 -1.63
C VAL A 5 25.46 7.87 -0.37
N ASN A 6 25.95 8.44 0.73
CA ASN A 6 25.89 7.86 2.06
C ASN A 6 24.77 8.55 2.85
N VAL A 7 23.78 7.77 3.31
CA VAL A 7 22.64 8.28 4.11
C VAL A 7 22.71 7.66 5.50
N ASN A 8 22.97 8.49 6.51
CA ASN A 8 22.99 8.11 7.92
C ASN A 8 21.79 8.77 8.64
N THR A 9 20.88 7.98 9.18
CA THR A 9 19.70 8.46 9.92
C THR A 9 19.76 7.98 11.36
N ASN A 10 19.93 8.93 12.29
CA ASN A 10 19.88 8.68 13.73
C ASN A 10 18.57 9.28 14.29
N VAL A 11 17.69 8.44 14.83
CA VAL A 11 16.40 8.85 15.39
C VAL A 11 16.38 8.48 16.86
N ASN A 12 16.33 9.49 17.73
CA ASN A 12 16.32 9.33 19.18
C ASN A 12 15.00 9.88 19.73
N ALA A 13 14.09 8.99 20.12
CA ALA A 13 12.78 9.34 20.69
C ALA A 13 12.83 9.14 22.20
N SER A 14 12.63 10.22 22.97
CA SER A 14 12.49 10.15 24.43
C SER A 14 11.14 10.72 24.84
N ALA A 15 10.38 9.94 25.61
CA ALA A 15 9.10 10.35 26.18
C ALA A 15 9.23 10.38 27.71
N ARG A 16 8.88 11.51 28.32
CA ARG A 16 8.79 11.66 29.78
C ARG A 16 7.35 12.00 30.13
N ALA A 17 6.69 11.10 30.86
CA ALA A 17 5.38 11.35 31.47
C ALA A 17 5.58 11.54 32.97
N GLY A 18 5.19 12.71 33.49
CA GLY A 18 5.14 13.00 34.92
C GLY A 18 3.70 13.26 35.33
N ALA A 19 3.15 12.43 36.22
CA ALA A 19 1.84 12.65 36.83
C ALA A 19 2.04 12.97 38.31
N SER A 20 1.72 14.21 38.71
CA SER A 20 1.73 14.65 40.10
C SER A 20 0.30 14.71 40.64
N ALA A 21 -0.13 13.65 41.34
CA ALA A 21 -1.39 13.66 42.08
C ALA A 21 -1.13 14.09 43.53
N ARG A 22 -1.62 15.27 43.92
CA ARG A 22 -1.67 15.70 45.32
C ARG A 22 -3.11 15.58 45.80
N ALA A 23 -3.44 14.49 46.49
CA ALA A 23 -4.69 14.34 47.23
C ALA A 23 -4.42 14.65 48.70
N GLY A 24 -4.70 15.87 49.14
CA GLY A 24 -4.71 16.22 50.56
C GLY A 24 -6.06 15.85 51.16
N SER A 25 -6.15 14.74 51.89
CA SER A 25 -7.30 14.44 52.74
C SER A 25 -7.08 15.10 54.11
N THR A 26 -8.00 15.97 54.50
CA THR A 26 -8.09 16.47 55.87
C THR A 26 -9.30 15.80 56.51
N ILE A 27 -9.05 14.84 57.40
CA ILE A 27 -10.08 14.25 58.26
C ILE A 27 -10.03 14.98 59.60
N ILE A 28 -11.15 15.62 59.97
CA ILE A 28 -11.35 16.23 61.28
C ILE A 28 -12.33 15.32 62.03
N VAL A 29 -11.83 14.59 63.03
CA VAL A 29 -12.67 13.84 63.99
C VAL A 29 -12.73 14.64 65.27
N GLY A 30 -13.86 15.33 65.50
CA GLY A 30 -14.20 15.94 66.77
C GLY A 30 -15.08 14.99 67.57
N GLY A 31 -14.54 14.44 68.66
CA GLY A 31 -15.30 13.61 69.61
C GLY A 31 -16.01 14.43 70.68
N GLY A 32 -17.12 13.90 71.20
CA GLY A 32 -17.74 14.42 72.41
C GLY A 32 -19.08 13.78 72.78
N GLY A 33 -19.11 13.12 73.95
CA GLY A 33 -20.24 13.16 74.89
C GLY A 33 -21.41 12.22 74.64
N GLY A 34 -21.54 11.20 75.51
CA GLY A 34 -22.65 10.24 75.49
C GLY A 34 -24.00 10.84 75.87
N ALA A 35 -25.01 10.45 75.11
CA ALA A 35 -26.41 10.39 75.51
C ALA A 35 -27.05 9.25 74.72
N TYR A 36 -27.81 8.39 75.39
CA TYR A 36 -28.46 7.23 74.76
C TYR A 36 -29.75 7.70 74.08
N PHE A 37 -29.63 8.19 72.84
CA PHE A 37 -30.76 8.40 71.96
C PHE A 37 -30.98 7.11 71.16
N GLN A 38 -32.19 6.55 71.19
CA GLN A 38 -32.59 5.49 70.26
C GLN A 38 -32.88 6.17 68.91
N VAL A 39 -31.85 6.29 68.07
CA VAL A 39 -32.00 6.79 66.70
C VAL A 39 -32.40 5.60 65.84
N ASP A 40 -33.64 5.60 65.35
CA ASP A 40 -34.05 4.60 64.36
C ASP A 40 -33.26 4.86 63.08
N GLN A 41 -32.37 3.92 62.72
CA GLN A 41 -31.50 4.08 61.56
C GLN A 41 -32.34 3.87 60.30
N PRO A 42 -32.35 4.83 59.35
CA PRO A 42 -33.06 4.62 58.10
C PRO A 42 -32.45 3.42 57.38
N TYR A 43 -33.29 2.43 57.05
CA TYR A 43 -32.86 1.22 56.35
C TYR A 43 -32.23 1.58 55.00
N PRO A 44 -31.11 0.93 54.62
CA PRO A 44 -30.45 1.20 53.35
C PRO A 44 -31.40 0.87 52.20
N THR A 45 -31.66 1.85 51.34
CA THR A 45 -32.42 1.60 50.11
C THR A 45 -31.51 0.96 49.09
N THR A 46 -31.88 -0.25 48.65
CA THR A 46 -31.20 -0.96 47.55
C THR A 46 -32.02 -0.79 46.28
N ILE A 47 -31.39 -0.25 45.24
CA ILE A 47 -31.96 -0.28 43.90
C ILE A 47 -31.51 -1.61 43.28
N GLN A 48 -32.43 -2.56 43.17
CA GLN A 48 -32.20 -3.83 42.48
C GLN A 48 -32.60 -3.70 41.00
N GLY A 49 -31.65 -3.93 40.10
CA GLY A 49 -31.86 -3.86 38.65
C GLY A 49 -31.55 -2.50 38.03
N LEU A 50 -30.43 -1.88 38.41
CA LEU A 50 -29.96 -0.68 37.73
C LEU A 50 -29.41 -1.05 36.35
N ASN A 51 -30.22 -0.86 35.30
CA ASN A 51 -29.72 -0.94 33.92
C ASN A 51 -28.98 0.36 33.59
N VAL A 52 -27.65 0.33 33.75
CA VAL A 52 -26.79 1.42 33.28
C VAL A 52 -26.61 1.21 31.79
N GLY A 53 -27.43 1.91 30.99
CA GLY A 53 -27.35 1.84 29.53
C GLY A 53 -25.90 2.11 29.09
N GLY A 54 -25.22 1.07 28.63
CA GLY A 54 -23.88 1.19 28.08
C GLY A 54 -23.97 2.14 26.90
N MET A 55 -23.36 3.32 27.00
CA MET A 55 -23.20 4.18 25.83
C MET A 55 -22.47 3.37 24.77
N ALA A 56 -23.13 3.15 23.64
CA ALA A 56 -22.51 2.56 22.46
C ALA A 56 -21.30 3.44 22.09
N MET A 57 -20.11 2.99 22.47
CA MET A 57 -18.87 3.66 22.10
C MET A 57 -18.56 3.22 20.68
N SER A 58 -18.99 4.01 19.71
CA SER A 58 -18.62 3.81 18.31
C SER A 58 -17.11 4.03 18.17
N ARG A 59 -16.34 2.96 17.93
CA ARG A 59 -14.90 3.07 17.68
C ARG A 59 -14.67 3.17 16.18
N MET A 60 -14.08 4.27 15.74
CA MET A 60 -13.58 4.40 14.37
C MET A 60 -12.31 3.54 14.25
N VAL A 61 -12.34 2.51 13.43
CA VAL A 61 -11.19 1.64 13.14
C VAL A 61 -10.79 1.83 11.68
N ARG A 62 -9.49 2.05 11.47
CA ARG A 62 -8.91 2.12 10.11
C ARG A 62 -8.58 0.72 9.63
N VAL A 63 -9.32 0.25 8.64
CA VAL A 63 -9.09 -1.06 8.02
C VAL A 63 -8.33 -0.84 6.70
N PRO A 64 -7.16 -1.47 6.53
CA PRO A 64 -6.44 -1.41 5.27
C PRO A 64 -7.14 -2.31 4.24
N TYR A 65 -7.39 -1.80 3.04
CA TYR A 65 -7.87 -2.58 1.91
C TYR A 65 -6.95 -2.40 0.70
N THR A 66 -6.84 -3.45 -0.12
CA THR A 66 -6.04 -3.42 -1.36
C THR A 66 -6.90 -2.93 -2.52
N GLU A 67 -6.46 -1.89 -3.21
CA GLU A 67 -7.10 -1.36 -4.41
C GLU A 67 -6.11 -1.39 -5.58
N THR A 68 -6.61 -1.60 -6.79
CA THR A 68 -5.78 -1.60 -8.01
C THR A 68 -6.06 -0.34 -8.83
N ARG A 69 -5.00 0.38 -9.22
CA ARG A 69 -5.09 1.51 -10.13
C ARG A 69 -4.33 1.20 -11.42
N ARG A 70 -4.98 1.42 -12.57
CA ARG A 70 -4.33 1.35 -13.88
C ARG A 70 -3.73 2.70 -14.22
N SER A 71 -2.42 2.74 -14.41
CA SER A 71 -1.69 3.91 -14.92
C SER A 71 -1.29 3.68 -16.37
N MET A 72 -1.35 4.73 -17.17
CA MET A 72 -0.88 4.75 -18.56
C MET A 72 0.46 5.48 -18.62
N ARG A 73 1.44 4.90 -19.30
CA ARG A 73 2.75 5.52 -19.52
C ARG A 73 3.15 5.35 -20.98
N ARG A 74 3.52 6.45 -21.65
CA ARG A 74 4.18 6.37 -22.96
C ARG A 74 5.64 5.98 -22.75
N VAL A 75 6.09 4.97 -23.48
CA VAL A 75 7.46 4.48 -23.40
C VAL A 75 8.14 4.50 -24.75
N VAL A 76 9.45 4.70 -24.71
CA VAL A 76 10.34 4.45 -25.83
C VAL A 76 11.10 3.16 -25.58
N ILE A 77 11.13 2.31 -26.60
CA ILE A 77 11.74 0.99 -26.57
C ILE A 77 12.91 0.97 -27.55
N GLN A 78 14.08 0.59 -27.05
CA GLN A 78 15.24 0.22 -27.86
C GLN A 78 15.56 -1.25 -27.65
N ALA A 79 15.96 -1.91 -28.73
CA ALA A 79 16.23 -3.33 -28.74
C ALA A 79 17.59 -3.61 -29.39
N VAL A 80 18.36 -4.50 -28.77
CA VAL A 80 19.68 -4.96 -29.22
C VAL A 80 19.74 -6.47 -29.10
N CYS A 81 20.30 -7.13 -30.10
CA CYS A 81 20.59 -8.57 -30.03
C CYS A 81 21.98 -8.77 -29.45
N ILE A 82 22.08 -9.63 -28.44
CA ILE A 82 23.34 -10.03 -27.83
C ILE A 82 23.70 -11.41 -28.39
N ASP A 83 24.84 -11.50 -29.07
CA ASP A 83 25.40 -12.76 -29.53
C ASP A 83 25.91 -13.61 -28.36
N THR A 84 26.16 -14.89 -28.61
CA THR A 84 26.84 -15.85 -27.73
C THR A 84 28.17 -15.31 -27.18
N ARG A 85 28.85 -14.44 -27.92
CA ARG A 85 30.08 -13.74 -27.50
C ARG A 85 29.83 -12.49 -26.67
N SER A 86 28.59 -12.22 -26.26
CA SER A 86 28.15 -10.99 -25.59
C SER A 86 28.39 -9.71 -26.39
N VAL A 87 28.51 -9.82 -27.72
CA VAL A 87 28.68 -8.66 -28.60
C VAL A 87 27.30 -8.13 -29.00
N PRO A 88 27.03 -6.83 -28.79
CA PRO A 88 25.76 -6.23 -29.16
C PRO A 88 25.68 -5.96 -30.67
N HIS A 89 24.54 -6.32 -31.27
CA HIS A 89 24.19 -6.09 -32.66
C HIS A 89 22.77 -5.51 -32.77
N PRO A 90 22.46 -4.77 -33.83
CA PRO A 90 21.13 -4.18 -33.98
C PRO A 90 20.04 -5.25 -34.05
N ALA A 91 18.96 -5.06 -33.28
CA ALA A 91 17.78 -5.91 -33.38
C ALA A 91 16.94 -5.56 -34.62
N ALA A 92 16.33 -6.58 -35.22
CA ALA A 92 15.50 -6.41 -36.39
C ALA A 92 14.11 -5.91 -35.98
N GLN A 93 13.69 -4.77 -36.53
CA GLN A 93 12.30 -4.32 -36.44
C GLN A 93 11.42 -5.17 -37.35
N VAL A 94 10.24 -5.59 -36.90
CA VAL A 94 9.31 -6.38 -37.73
C VAL A 94 8.45 -5.48 -38.64
N ARG A 95 8.30 -4.21 -38.26
CA ARG A 95 7.47 -3.23 -38.96
C ARG A 95 8.18 -1.88 -39.09
N PRO A 96 7.83 -1.07 -40.11
CA PRO A 96 8.33 0.29 -40.22
C PRO A 96 7.66 1.22 -39.19
N GLY A 97 8.20 2.43 -39.08
CA GLY A 97 7.63 3.51 -38.27
C GLY A 97 8.00 3.41 -36.80
N ARG A 98 8.20 4.56 -36.16
CA ARG A 98 8.56 4.63 -34.74
C ARG A 98 7.35 4.40 -33.85
N ASP A 99 6.22 5.02 -34.18
CA ASP A 99 5.02 4.98 -33.36
C ASP A 99 4.22 3.70 -33.62
N VAL A 100 3.86 3.02 -32.53
CA VAL A 100 3.06 1.80 -32.53
C VAL A 100 1.72 2.14 -31.89
N LEU A 101 0.65 1.95 -32.66
CA LEU A 101 -0.71 2.16 -32.20
C LEU A 101 -1.06 1.16 -31.10
N GLU A 102 -1.89 1.58 -30.16
CA GLU A 102 -2.35 0.74 -29.05
C GLU A 102 -3.11 -0.51 -29.52
N SER A 103 -3.86 -0.38 -30.62
CA SER A 103 -4.61 -1.50 -31.22
C SER A 103 -3.72 -2.53 -31.92
N TYR A 104 -2.42 -2.27 -32.07
CA TYR A 104 -1.51 -3.19 -32.72
C TYR A 104 -1.17 -4.35 -31.78
N GLU A 105 -1.41 -5.57 -32.23
CA GLU A 105 -0.92 -6.77 -31.53
C GLU A 105 0.05 -7.53 -32.43
N GLY A 106 1.26 -7.74 -31.95
CA GLY A 106 2.29 -8.35 -32.79
C GLY A 106 3.71 -8.20 -32.26
N GLU A 107 4.64 -8.78 -33.02
CA GLU A 107 6.07 -8.64 -32.79
C GLU A 107 6.54 -7.21 -33.11
N LEU A 108 7.33 -6.63 -32.20
CA LEU A 108 8.00 -5.36 -32.40
C LEU A 108 9.44 -5.56 -32.87
N TYR A 109 10.16 -6.43 -32.15
CA TYR A 109 11.56 -6.73 -32.39
C TYR A 109 11.82 -8.22 -32.33
N ARG A 110 12.74 -8.67 -33.17
CA ARG A 110 13.25 -10.04 -33.16
C ARG A 110 14.75 -10.08 -33.44
N CYS A 111 15.36 -11.18 -33.02
CA CYS A 111 16.79 -11.41 -33.12
C CYS A 111 17.10 -12.61 -34.00
N LEU A 112 18.29 -12.59 -34.61
CA LEU A 112 18.79 -13.74 -35.38
C LEU A 112 18.86 -14.99 -34.49
N ALA A 113 18.68 -16.16 -35.12
CA ALA A 113 18.79 -17.43 -34.43
C ALA A 113 20.12 -17.54 -33.65
N GLY A 114 20.05 -18.03 -32.41
CA GLY A 114 21.21 -18.15 -31.52
C GLY A 114 21.59 -16.88 -30.75
N THR A 115 20.97 -15.74 -31.03
CA THR A 115 21.16 -14.49 -30.28
C THR A 115 19.97 -14.22 -29.36
N ARG A 116 20.22 -13.59 -28.21
CA ARG A 116 19.19 -13.22 -27.24
C ARG A 116 18.85 -11.74 -27.36
N LEU A 117 17.59 -11.40 -27.14
CA LEU A 117 17.12 -10.02 -27.26
C LEU A 117 17.25 -9.31 -25.91
N GLN A 118 17.88 -8.14 -25.91
CA GLN A 118 17.89 -7.22 -24.78
C GLN A 118 17.15 -5.94 -25.17
N VAL A 119 16.16 -5.58 -24.37
CA VAL A 119 15.24 -4.47 -24.61
C VAL A 119 15.39 -3.49 -23.47
N THR A 120 15.53 -2.21 -23.79
CA THR A 120 15.51 -1.11 -22.84
C THR A 120 14.23 -0.32 -23.04
N LEU A 121 13.45 -0.18 -21.98
CA LEU A 121 12.20 0.58 -21.94
C LEU A 121 12.41 1.81 -21.07
N ALA A 122 12.17 3.00 -21.62
CA ALA A 122 12.27 4.25 -20.89
C ALA A 122 11.02 5.10 -21.06
N GLU A 123 10.82 6.10 -20.19
CA GLU A 123 9.72 7.05 -20.37
C GLU A 123 9.91 7.83 -21.67
N TYR A 124 8.82 8.09 -22.37
CA TYR A 124 8.83 9.01 -23.49
C TYR A 124 8.13 10.31 -23.12
N LEU A 125 8.93 11.36 -22.89
CA LEU A 125 8.48 12.74 -22.63
C LEU A 125 8.77 13.62 -23.85
N ASP A 126 8.31 13.18 -25.02
CA ASP A 126 8.56 13.77 -26.35
C ASP A 126 10.04 13.80 -26.81
N GLU A 127 10.98 13.42 -25.95
CA GLU A 127 12.38 13.18 -26.24
C GLU A 127 12.76 11.69 -26.11
N VAL A 128 13.67 11.22 -26.96
CA VAL A 128 14.23 9.86 -26.86
C VAL A 128 15.38 9.88 -25.87
N ASN A 129 15.09 9.54 -24.61
CA ASN A 129 16.10 9.33 -23.57
C ASN A 129 15.90 7.94 -22.93
N PHE A 130 16.99 7.22 -22.70
CA PHE A 130 17.01 5.90 -22.05
C PHE A 130 17.53 5.93 -20.61
N ASP A 131 17.84 7.12 -20.07
CA ASP A 131 18.23 7.31 -18.68
C ASP A 131 17.13 6.84 -17.72
N GLY A 132 17.50 6.02 -16.74
CA GLY A 132 16.55 5.39 -15.82
C GLY A 132 15.63 4.36 -16.47
N GLY A 133 15.95 3.91 -17.69
CA GLY A 133 15.21 2.85 -18.37
C GLY A 133 15.35 1.49 -17.71
N GLU A 134 14.29 0.70 -17.79
CA GLU A 134 14.27 -0.70 -17.37
C GLU A 134 14.75 -1.60 -18.51
N THR A 135 15.53 -2.64 -18.18
CA THR A 135 15.97 -3.61 -19.17
C THR A 135 15.27 -4.95 -19.01
N LEU A 136 14.64 -5.42 -20.09
CA LEU A 136 14.07 -6.75 -20.22
C LEU A 136 14.97 -7.60 -21.13
N GLN A 137 15.19 -8.87 -20.77
CA GLN A 137 15.95 -9.80 -21.61
C GLN A 137 15.05 -10.98 -22.00
N CYS A 138 14.90 -11.21 -23.30
CA CYS A 138 14.23 -12.39 -23.84
C CYS A 138 15.25 -13.48 -24.15
N ARG A 139 14.80 -14.73 -24.13
CA ARG A 139 15.62 -15.90 -24.46
C ARG A 139 15.93 -15.95 -25.96
N ALA A 140 16.91 -16.76 -26.34
CA ALA A 140 17.18 -17.01 -27.74
C ALA A 140 15.95 -17.66 -28.41
N GLY A 141 15.56 -17.15 -29.59
CA GLY A 141 14.35 -17.59 -30.28
C GLY A 141 13.05 -16.94 -29.79
N GLU A 142 13.13 -15.98 -28.85
CA GLU A 142 12.00 -15.13 -28.46
C GLU A 142 12.07 -13.75 -29.14
N ALA A 143 10.90 -13.13 -29.31
CA ALA A 143 10.71 -11.77 -29.80
C ALA A 143 10.02 -10.92 -28.73
N LEU A 144 10.22 -9.62 -28.82
CA LEU A 144 9.41 -8.67 -28.06
C LEU A 144 8.04 -8.57 -28.72
N TRP A 145 7.01 -9.02 -28.01
CA TRP A 145 5.63 -8.97 -28.44
C TRP A 145 4.90 -7.84 -27.71
N HIS A 146 4.05 -7.11 -28.42
CA HIS A 146 3.11 -6.16 -27.86
C HIS A 146 1.68 -6.69 -27.99
N SER A 147 0.93 -6.66 -26.89
CA SER A 147 -0.50 -6.99 -26.87
C SER A 147 -1.15 -6.21 -25.74
N ARG A 148 -2.35 -5.65 -25.98
CA ARG A 148 -3.15 -4.96 -24.96
C ARG A 148 -2.38 -3.93 -24.10
N GLY A 149 -1.43 -3.21 -24.70
CA GLY A 149 -0.59 -2.22 -24.00
C GLY A 149 0.34 -2.83 -22.94
N ILE A 150 0.69 -4.10 -23.06
CA ILE A 150 1.82 -4.71 -22.37
C ILE A 150 2.82 -5.23 -23.40
N VAL A 151 4.08 -5.33 -22.98
CA VAL A 151 5.14 -5.98 -23.77
C VAL A 151 5.74 -7.13 -23.00
N GLU A 152 5.96 -8.22 -23.71
CA GLU A 152 6.49 -9.43 -23.12
C GLU A 152 7.31 -10.23 -24.15
N CYS A 153 8.17 -11.09 -23.64
CA CYS A 153 8.92 -12.02 -24.46
C CYS A 153 8.04 -13.20 -24.84
N ARG A 154 7.85 -13.43 -26.14
CA ARG A 154 7.13 -14.59 -26.67
C ARG A 154 7.99 -15.33 -27.69
N PRO A 155 7.77 -16.65 -27.92
CA PRO A 155 8.42 -17.36 -29.01
C PRO A 155 8.20 -16.64 -30.34
N GLN A 156 9.28 -16.50 -31.12
CA GLN A 156 9.22 -15.89 -32.43
C GLN A 156 8.28 -16.68 -33.35
N ARG A 157 7.49 -15.95 -34.15
CA ARG A 157 6.71 -16.55 -35.22
C ARG A 157 7.64 -17.21 -36.22
N PRO A 158 7.32 -18.45 -36.66
CA PRO A 158 8.11 -19.16 -37.64
C PRO A 158 8.09 -18.40 -38.96
N GLU A 159 9.27 -18.16 -39.50
CA GLU A 159 9.48 -17.42 -40.73
C GLU A 159 10.73 -17.99 -41.44
N ARG A 160 11.02 -17.53 -42.65
CA ARG A 160 12.17 -18.01 -43.45
C ARG A 160 13.51 -17.77 -42.75
N ASP A 161 14.49 -18.66 -42.98
CA ASP A 161 15.86 -18.69 -42.40
C ASP A 161 16.73 -17.42 -42.54
N CYS A 162 16.25 -16.36 -43.19
CA CYS A 162 16.97 -15.09 -43.37
C CYS A 162 16.08 -13.86 -43.14
N ASN A 163 14.92 -14.05 -42.51
CA ASN A 163 13.93 -13.00 -42.36
C ASN A 163 14.49 -11.80 -41.60
N GLU A 164 15.20 -12.01 -40.50
CA GLU A 164 15.78 -10.97 -39.66
C GLU A 164 16.78 -10.12 -40.43
N ARG A 165 17.60 -10.73 -41.29
CA ARG A 165 18.53 -10.00 -42.15
C ARG A 165 17.80 -9.17 -43.21
N SER A 166 16.68 -9.68 -43.73
CA SER A 166 15.84 -8.94 -44.67
C SER A 166 15.13 -7.76 -44.00
N LEU A 167 14.66 -7.95 -42.76
CA LEU A 167 14.06 -6.92 -41.92
C LEU A 167 15.06 -5.83 -41.56
N LEU A 168 16.30 -6.18 -41.20
CA LEU A 168 17.36 -5.20 -40.95
C LEU A 168 17.69 -4.37 -42.20
N ARG A 169 17.67 -4.97 -43.39
CA ARG A 169 17.85 -4.21 -44.65
C ARG A 169 16.65 -3.31 -44.97
N ARG A 170 15.44 -3.73 -44.62
CA ARG A 170 14.20 -3.03 -44.96
C ARG A 170 13.85 -1.90 -43.99
N TYR A 171 13.99 -2.14 -42.68
CA TYR A 171 13.56 -1.24 -41.61
C TYR A 171 14.71 -0.75 -40.73
N GLY A 172 15.88 -1.40 -40.79
CA GLY A 172 17.04 -1.02 -39.99
C GLY A 172 16.85 -1.25 -38.49
N ALA A 173 17.86 -0.81 -37.74
CA ALA A 173 17.77 -0.63 -36.30
C ALA A 173 16.96 0.64 -35.99
N GLY A 174 16.33 0.69 -34.83
CA GLY A 174 15.57 1.87 -34.43
C GLY A 174 14.86 1.70 -33.11
N VAL A 175 14.07 2.70 -32.76
CA VAL A 175 13.28 2.74 -31.52
C VAL A 175 11.79 2.63 -31.84
N LYS A 176 11.00 2.07 -30.91
CA LYS A 176 9.54 2.08 -30.96
C LYS A 176 8.98 2.95 -29.84
N ILE A 177 7.91 3.67 -30.11
CA ILE A 177 7.17 4.42 -29.10
C ILE A 177 5.76 3.85 -29.03
N LEU A 178 5.32 3.49 -27.82
CA LEU A 178 3.97 3.01 -27.56
C LEU A 178 3.50 3.39 -26.17
N THR A 179 2.19 3.31 -25.96
CA THR A 179 1.57 3.45 -24.65
C THR A 179 1.48 2.09 -23.98
N LEU A 180 2.04 1.97 -22.77
CA LEU A 180 1.89 0.80 -21.92
C LEU A 180 0.95 1.08 -20.75
N TYR A 181 0.28 0.02 -20.31
CA TYR A 181 -0.52 -0.02 -19.11
C TYR A 181 0.25 -0.70 -17.99
N ARG A 182 0.30 -0.05 -16.82
CA ARG A 182 0.80 -0.65 -15.59
C ARG A 182 -0.30 -0.66 -14.55
N GLU A 183 -0.59 -1.84 -14.02
CA GLU A 183 -1.48 -2.02 -12.88
C GLU A 183 -0.65 -1.92 -11.60
N GLU A 184 -0.96 -0.94 -10.76
CA GLU A 184 -0.33 -0.76 -9.45
C GLU A 184 -1.36 -1.11 -8.37
N THR A 185 -1.02 -2.07 -7.52
CA THR A 185 -1.80 -2.39 -6.33
C THR A 185 -1.33 -1.50 -5.18
N TYR A 186 -2.25 -0.75 -4.58
CA TYR A 186 -1.97 0.13 -3.46
C TYR A 186 -2.85 -0.23 -2.26
N THR A 187 -2.31 -0.04 -1.05
CA THR A 187 -3.07 -0.19 0.19
C THR A 187 -3.70 1.15 0.55
N ALA A 188 -5.03 1.20 0.49
CA ALA A 188 -5.82 2.33 0.95
C ALA A 188 -6.41 2.03 2.33
N TRP A 189 -6.79 3.08 3.05
CA TRP A 189 -7.39 2.97 4.38
C TRP A 189 -8.84 3.42 4.32
N ARG A 190 -9.76 2.58 4.77
CA ARG A 190 -11.16 2.96 5.00
C ARG A 190 -11.38 3.06 6.50
N GLU A 191 -12.08 4.12 6.91
CA GLU A 191 -12.58 4.24 8.29
C GLU A 191 -13.91 3.49 8.36
N GLU A 192 -13.93 2.41 9.14
CA GLU A 192 -15.15 1.67 9.46
C GLU A 192 -15.53 1.95 10.91
N VAL A 193 -16.81 2.23 11.13
CA VAL A 193 -17.36 2.39 12.48
C VAL A 193 -17.72 1.00 12.96
N ILE A 194 -16.94 0.47 13.91
CA ILE A 194 -17.30 -0.77 14.59
C ILE A 194 -18.13 -0.37 15.81
N GLU A 195 -19.39 -0.77 15.81
CA GLU A 195 -20.22 -0.74 17.01
C GLU A 195 -19.81 -1.93 17.88
N GLU A 196 -18.96 -1.68 18.88
CA GLU A 196 -18.67 -2.68 19.90
C GLU A 196 -19.91 -2.80 20.81
N SER A 197 -20.74 -3.83 20.56
CA SER A 197 -21.78 -4.22 21.51
C SER A 197 -21.11 -4.82 22.74
N TYR A 198 -20.77 -3.99 23.72
CA TYR A 198 -20.48 -4.48 25.06
C TYR A 198 -21.77 -5.12 25.57
N GLY A 199 -21.75 -6.44 25.73
CA GLY A 199 -22.86 -7.18 26.34
C GLY A 199 -23.18 -6.54 27.69
N GLU A 200 -24.45 -6.21 27.89
CA GLU A 200 -24.97 -5.73 29.17
C GLU A 200 -24.62 -6.74 30.25
N VAL A 201 -23.60 -6.45 31.04
CA VAL A 201 -23.39 -7.11 32.32
C VAL A 201 -22.96 -6.03 33.28
N ILE A 202 -23.86 -5.65 34.17
CA ILE A 202 -23.68 -5.78 35.62
C ILE A 202 -25.08 -5.54 36.24
N ASN A 203 -25.72 -6.62 36.69
CA ASN A 203 -26.76 -6.52 37.72
C ASN A 203 -26.06 -6.14 39.03
N SER A 204 -25.67 -4.88 39.19
CA SER A 204 -25.16 -4.37 40.47
C SER A 204 -26.33 -3.88 41.30
N ALA A 205 -26.39 -4.31 42.55
CA ALA A 205 -27.17 -3.63 43.57
C ALA A 205 -26.34 -2.44 44.05
N ILE A 206 -26.82 -1.21 43.81
CA ILE A 206 -26.27 -0.03 44.48
C ILE A 206 -27.04 0.14 45.79
N THR A 207 -26.31 0.08 46.90
CA THR A 207 -26.84 0.30 48.25
C THR A 207 -26.53 1.73 48.65
N LEU A 208 -27.57 2.56 48.78
CA LEU A 208 -27.44 3.95 49.20
C LEU A 208 -27.54 4.00 50.73
N ASP A 209 -26.40 4.05 51.41
CA ASP A 209 -26.30 4.12 52.89
C ASP A 209 -26.26 5.57 53.42
N GLY A 210 -26.90 6.48 52.69
CA GLY A 210 -26.84 7.92 52.92
C GLY A 210 -28.13 8.50 53.51
N GLY A 211 -28.60 7.98 54.63
CA GLY A 211 -29.79 8.50 55.32
C GLY A 211 -29.44 9.63 56.30
N VAL A 212 -29.64 10.89 55.93
CA VAL A 212 -29.62 12.02 56.89
C VAL A 212 -31.06 12.43 57.22
N GLY A 213 -31.55 12.02 58.40
CA GLY A 213 -32.87 12.45 58.90
C GLY A 213 -33.57 11.43 59.80
N GLY A 214 -32.98 11.10 60.95
CA GLY A 214 -33.71 10.46 62.05
C GLY A 214 -34.46 11.51 62.86
N ARG A 215 -35.78 11.34 63.06
CA ARG A 215 -36.59 12.21 63.93
C ARG A 215 -36.43 11.75 65.38
N VAL A 216 -36.10 12.69 66.26
CA VAL A 216 -35.96 12.49 67.72
C VAL A 216 -37.28 12.83 68.39
N PHE A 217 -37.82 11.95 69.22
CA PHE A 217 -38.93 12.22 70.13
C PHE A 217 -38.42 12.35 71.57
#